data_AF-A0A1R0GRW0-F1
#
_entry.id   AF-A0A1R0GRW0-F1
#
_cell.length_a   1.000
_cell.length_b   1.000
_cell.length_c   1.000
_cell.angle_alpha   90.00
_cell.angle_beta   90.00
_cell.angle_gamma   90.00
#
_symmetry.space_group_name_H-M   'P 1'
#
loop_
_entity.id
_entity.type
_entity.pdbx_description
1 polymer ?
#
loop_
_entity_poly.entity_id
_entity_poly.type
_entity_poly.pdbx_seq_one_letter_code
_entity_poly.pdbx_strand_id
1 'polypeptide(L)'
;MIRKANDSTGNSRNAIKWESLLVTDCNYFPECDTSIKWSDITMALSDTPNNKASGSDGIPSEVWKLVVSEKIPESKMAKIIFKIINIMYDSGEIPINMDTSIVLP
;
A
#
# COMPACT_ATOMS: atom_id res chain seq x y z
N MET A 1 -29.42 -3.76 -8.43
CA MET A 1 -29.64 -2.49 -9.16
C MET A 1 -29.05 -1.36 -8.32
N ILE A 2 -27.87 -0.85 -8.67
CA ILE A 2 -27.22 0.24 -7.90
C ILE A 2 -27.87 1.56 -8.33
N ARG A 3 -28.58 2.23 -7.42
CA ARG A 3 -29.15 3.56 -7.67
C ARG A 3 -28.00 4.58 -7.71
N LYS A 4 -27.71 5.14 -8.88
CA LYS A 4 -26.88 6.36 -8.98
C LYS A 4 -27.66 7.54 -8.40
N ALA A 5 -27.00 8.36 -7.58
CA ALA A 5 -27.57 9.60 -7.08
C ALA A 5 -27.98 10.49 -8.26
N ASN A 6 -29.19 11.06 -8.21
CA ASN A 6 -29.70 11.91 -9.27
C ASN A 6 -28.99 13.27 -9.20
N ASP A 7 -28.04 13.51 -10.08
CA ASP A 7 -27.32 14.78 -10.17
C ASP A 7 -28.15 15.80 -10.94
N SER A 8 -28.83 16.68 -10.20
CA SER A 8 -29.65 17.76 -10.76
C SER A 8 -28.83 18.86 -11.45
N THR A 9 -27.53 18.94 -11.17
CA THR A 9 -26.61 19.95 -11.73
C THR A 9 -25.90 19.50 -13.01
N GLY A 10 -25.92 18.20 -13.33
CA GLY A 10 -25.22 17.64 -14.49
C GLY A 10 -23.68 17.70 -14.41
N ASN A 11 -23.13 18.11 -13.27
CA ASN A 11 -21.69 18.26 -13.03
C ASN A 11 -20.95 16.93 -13.14
N SER A 12 -21.57 15.83 -12.71
CA SER A 12 -21.02 14.48 -12.78
C SER A 12 -20.74 14.01 -14.21
N ARG A 13 -21.30 14.68 -15.23
CA ARG A 13 -21.13 14.36 -16.65
C ARG A 13 -20.39 15.46 -17.43
N ASN A 14 -19.99 16.55 -16.77
CA ASN A 14 -19.32 17.67 -17.42
C ASN A 14 -17.81 17.46 -17.39
N ALA A 15 -17.28 16.83 -18.44
CA ALA A 15 -15.85 16.55 -18.58
C ALA A 15 -14.99 17.82 -18.48
N ILE A 16 -15.41 18.92 -19.11
CA ILE A 16 -14.70 20.22 -19.09
C ILE A 16 -14.57 20.73 -17.66
N LYS A 17 -15.62 20.57 -16.84
CA LYS A 17 -15.57 20.97 -15.43
C LYS A 17 -14.55 20.14 -14.65
N TRP A 18 -14.54 18.82 -14.83
CA TRP A 18 -13.54 17.95 -14.20
C TRP A 18 -12.13 18.26 -14.70
N GLU A 19 -11.93 18.41 -16.00
CA GLU A 19 -10.65 18.80 -16.60
C GLU A 19 -10.14 20.14 -16.04
N SER A 20 -11.02 21.15 -15.92
CA SER A 20 -10.63 22.45 -15.34
C SER A 20 -10.17 22.36 -13.88
N LEU A 21 -10.70 21.39 -13.12
CA LEU A 21 -10.28 21.11 -11.73
C LEU A 21 -9.00 20.27 -11.67
N LEU A 22 -8.76 19.41 -12.67
CA LEU A 22 -7.55 18.58 -12.76
C LEU A 22 -6.33 19.40 -13.19
N VAL A 23 -6.52 20.46 -13.99
CA VAL A 23 -5.43 21.29 -14.54
C VAL A 23 -4.67 22.09 -13.46
N THR A 24 -5.16 22.19 -12.22
CA THR A 24 -4.59 23.10 -11.21
C THR A 24 -3.81 22.44 -10.07
N ASP A 25 -3.73 21.11 -9.96
CA ASP A 25 -3.15 20.47 -8.76
C ASP A 25 -2.31 19.21 -9.06
N CYS A 26 -1.54 19.20 -10.15
CA CYS A 26 -0.39 18.31 -10.23
C CYS A 26 0.74 18.90 -9.35
N ASN A 27 0.54 18.83 -8.04
CA ASN A 27 1.64 18.97 -7.09
C ASN A 27 2.58 17.80 -7.37
N TYR A 28 3.69 18.09 -8.06
CA TYR A 28 4.76 17.12 -8.23
C TYR A 28 5.43 16.92 -6.87
N PHE A 29 5.48 15.67 -6.43
CA PHE A 29 6.00 15.26 -5.12
C PHE A 29 7.38 14.64 -5.32
N PRO A 30 8.48 15.40 -5.26
CA PRO A 30 9.84 14.89 -5.50
C PRO A 30 10.26 13.81 -4.50
N GLU A 31 9.58 13.70 -3.34
CA GLU A 31 9.76 12.61 -2.39
C GLU A 31 9.45 11.24 -3.01
N CYS A 32 8.53 11.17 -3.99
CA CYS A 32 8.16 9.93 -4.68
C CYS A 32 9.27 9.43 -5.62
N ASP A 33 10.21 10.28 -6.02
CA ASP A 33 11.34 9.87 -6.86
C ASP A 33 12.49 9.26 -6.06
N THR A 34 12.40 9.30 -4.73
CA THR A 34 13.40 8.68 -3.87
C THR A 34 13.10 7.21 -3.63
N SER A 35 14.14 6.38 -3.57
CA SER A 35 13.98 4.96 -3.21
C SER A 35 13.45 4.81 -1.80
N ILE A 36 12.52 3.87 -1.61
CA ILE A 36 11.96 3.57 -0.30
C ILE A 36 13.03 3.10 0.69
N LYS A 37 13.04 3.68 1.89
CA LYS A 37 13.98 3.28 2.94
C LYS A 37 13.36 2.22 3.83
N TRP A 38 14.21 1.38 4.41
CA TRP A 38 13.77 0.41 5.41
C TRP A 38 13.08 1.07 6.61
N SER A 39 13.53 2.27 7.01
CA SER A 39 12.90 3.05 8.07
C SER A 39 11.46 3.43 7.78
N ASP A 40 11.13 3.71 6.52
CA ASP A 40 9.78 4.11 6.12
C ASP A 40 8.84 2.91 6.22
N ILE A 41 9.33 1.73 5.87
CA ILE A 41 8.61 0.46 5.97
C ILE A 41 8.39 0.06 7.43
N THR A 42 9.43 0.12 8.28
CA THR A 42 9.27 -0.25 9.69
C THR A 42 8.39 0.71 10.46
N MET A 43 8.42 2.00 10.11
CA MET A 43 7.49 3.00 10.65
C MET A 43 6.04 2.64 10.28
N ALA A 44 5.75 2.40 8.99
CA ALA A 44 4.42 2.02 8.54
C ALA A 44 3.93 0.68 9.15
N LEU A 45 4.82 -0.30 9.30
CA LEU A 45 4.50 -1.56 9.98
C LEU A 45 4.18 -1.34 11.46
N SER A 46 4.88 -0.41 12.13
CA SER A 46 4.64 -0.10 13.54
C SER A 46 3.29 0.58 13.80
N ASP A 47 2.79 1.33 12.81
CA ASP A 47 1.48 2.00 12.85
C ASP A 47 0.32 1.02 12.60
N THR A 48 0.62 -0.23 12.25
CA THR A 48 -0.41 -1.26 12.04
C THR A 48 -1.11 -1.57 13.37
N PRO A 49 -2.47 -1.54 13.44
CA PRO A 49 -3.19 -1.79 14.68
C PRO A 49 -2.90 -3.17 15.28
N ASN A 50 -2.46 -3.20 16.54
CA ASN A 50 -2.19 -4.41 17.29
C ASN A 50 -3.47 -5.09 17.80
N ASN A 51 -3.39 -6.40 18.10
CA ASN A 51 -4.47 -7.22 18.65
C ASN A 51 -5.70 -7.33 17.73
N LYS A 52 -5.54 -7.12 16.42
CA LYS A 52 -6.59 -7.47 15.46
C LYS A 52 -6.53 -8.97 15.17
N ALA A 53 -7.71 -9.56 14.94
CA ALA A 53 -7.80 -10.95 14.49
C ALA A 53 -6.99 -11.12 13.20
N SER A 54 -6.28 -12.24 13.09
CA SER A 54 -5.57 -12.61 11.87
C SER A 54 -6.51 -12.57 10.67
N GLY A 55 -5.96 -12.28 9.49
CA GLY A 55 -6.69 -12.37 8.24
C GLY A 55 -6.98 -13.82 7.86
N SER A 56 -7.44 -14.02 6.62
CA SER A 56 -7.62 -15.36 6.04
C SER A 56 -6.31 -16.16 5.93
N ASP A 57 -5.17 -15.48 6.04
CA ASP A 57 -3.82 -16.06 6.07
C ASP A 57 -3.45 -16.66 7.43
N GLY A 58 -4.22 -16.38 8.49
CA GLY A 58 -3.94 -16.83 9.85
C GLY A 58 -2.73 -16.14 10.52
N ILE A 59 -2.10 -15.17 9.86
CA ILE A 59 -0.89 -14.52 10.38
C ILE A 59 -1.29 -13.46 11.42
N PRO A 60 -0.82 -13.57 12.68
CA PRO A 60 -1.15 -12.60 13.71
C PRO A 60 -0.37 -11.30 13.53
N SER A 61 -0.98 -10.17 13.94
CA SER A 61 -0.40 -8.82 13.81
C SER A 61 0.93 -8.64 14.54
N GLU A 62 1.19 -9.47 15.54
CA GLU A 62 2.39 -9.50 16.35
C GLU A 62 3.64 -9.88 15.55
N VAL A 63 3.49 -10.59 14.44
CA VAL A 63 4.63 -11.00 13.59
C VAL A 63 5.35 -9.77 13.03
N TRP A 64 4.62 -8.69 12.73
CA TRP A 64 5.21 -7.44 12.25
C TRP A 64 6.15 -6.80 13.29
N LYS A 65 5.88 -6.98 14.59
CA LYS A 65 6.74 -6.43 15.66
C LYS A 65 8.15 -7.02 15.64
N LEU A 66 8.29 -8.27 15.23
CA LEU A 66 9.60 -8.92 15.08
C LEU A 66 10.44 -8.18 14.04
N VAL A 67 9.81 -7.86 12.90
CA VAL A 67 10.43 -7.18 11.77
C VAL A 67 10.73 -5.71 12.07
N VAL A 68 9.80 -5.01 12.76
CA VAL A 68 9.92 -3.58 13.11
C VAL A 68 11.14 -3.30 14.00
N SER A 69 11.56 -4.28 14.81
CA SER A 69 12.74 -4.14 15.68
C SER A 69 14.08 -4.15 14.94
N GLU A 70 14.10 -4.58 13.67
CA GLU A 70 15.31 -4.70 12.87
C GLU A 70 15.76 -3.33 12.31
N LYS A 71 17.00 -2.92 12.58
CA LYS A 71 17.58 -1.68 12.03
C LYS A 71 17.85 -1.76 10.53
N ILE A 72 18.05 -2.98 10.03
CA ILE A 72 18.28 -3.33 8.63
C ILE A 72 17.57 -4.66 8.35
N PRO A 73 17.07 -4.91 7.12
CA PRO A 73 16.29 -6.12 6.83
C PRO A 73 17.20 -7.35 6.75
N GLU A 74 17.44 -8.00 7.89
CA GLU A 74 18.34 -9.15 8.00
C GLU A 74 17.58 -10.48 7.98
N SER A 75 16.44 -10.55 8.67
CA SER A 75 15.64 -11.76 8.73
C SER A 75 15.08 -12.13 7.36
N LYS A 76 14.80 -13.42 7.16
CA LYS A 76 14.18 -13.89 5.91
C LYS A 76 12.86 -13.16 5.64
N MET A 77 12.09 -12.89 6.68
CA MET A 77 10.83 -12.17 6.58
C MET A 77 11.05 -10.70 6.22
N ALA A 78 11.95 -9.99 6.91
CA ALA A 78 12.27 -8.60 6.61
C ALA A 78 12.77 -8.43 5.15
N LYS A 79 13.62 -9.34 4.67
CA LYS A 79 14.10 -9.36 3.29
C LYS A 79 12.98 -9.56 2.26
N ILE A 80 12.04 -10.46 2.54
CA ILE A 80 10.89 -10.71 1.66
C ILE A 80 9.99 -9.47 1.62
N ILE A 81 9.65 -8.90 2.78
CA ILE A 81 8.83 -7.68 2.86
C ILE A 81 9.51 -6.55 2.10
N PHE A 82 10.79 -6.29 2.37
CA PHE A 82 11.56 -5.25 1.70
C PHE A 82 11.57 -5.45 0.18
N LYS A 83 11.79 -6.67 -0.29
CA LYS A 83 11.79 -6.99 -1.73
C LYS A 83 10.43 -6.75 -2.38
N ILE A 84 9.34 -7.20 -1.77
CA ILE A 84 7.97 -7.04 -2.31
C ILE A 84 7.62 -5.55 -2.41
N ILE A 85 7.90 -4.78 -1.36
CA ILE A 85 7.60 -3.36 -1.32
C ILE A 85 8.42 -2.59 -2.36
N ASN A 86 9.71 -2.90 -2.53
CA ASN A 86 10.52 -2.28 -3.59
C ASN A 86 9.97 -2.60 -4.98
N ILE A 87 9.56 -3.84 -5.25
CA ILE A 87 8.95 -4.21 -6.53
C ILE A 87 7.69 -3.37 -6.80
N MET A 88 6.78 -3.26 -5.81
CA MET A 88 5.57 -2.46 -5.93
C MET A 88 5.87 -0.97 -6.16
N TYR A 89 6.85 -0.43 -5.43
CA TYR A 89 7.23 0.97 -5.50
C TYR A 89 7.88 1.33 -6.84
N ASP A 90 8.86 0.54 -7.28
CA ASP A 90 9.64 0.80 -8.49
C ASP A 90 8.81 0.59 -9.76
N SER A 91 7.90 -0.39 -9.77
CA SER A 91 7.02 -0.67 -10.92
C SER A 91 5.78 0.22 -10.97
N GLY A 92 5.35 0.78 -9.83
CA GLY A 92 4.04 1.41 -9.70
C GLY A 92 2.86 0.42 -9.86
N GLU A 93 3.14 -0.88 -9.87
CA GLU A 93 2.15 -1.94 -10.10
C GLU A 93 2.06 -2.89 -8.90
N ILE A 94 0.86 -3.42 -8.66
CA ILE A 94 0.66 -4.49 -7.69
C ILE A 94 1.00 -5.82 -8.37
N PRO A 95 1.93 -6.64 -7.83
CA PRO A 95 2.25 -7.95 -8.39
C PRO A 95 1.00 -8.80 -8.59
N ILE A 96 0.80 -9.27 -9.82
CA ILE A 96 -0.35 -10.11 -10.21
C ILE A 96 -0.34 -11.45 -9.47
N ASN A 97 0.84 -11.93 -9.10
CA ASN A 97 1.02 -13.16 -8.37
C ASN A 97 1.82 -12.91 -7.09
N MET A 98 1.19 -13.14 -5.94
CA MET A 98 1.76 -13.02 -4.60
C MET A 98 1.83 -14.38 -3.89
N ASP A 99 1.45 -15.48 -4.57
CA ASP A 99 1.37 -16.82 -4.00
C ASP A 99 2.76 -17.45 -3.93
N THR A 100 3.44 -17.29 -2.79
CA THR A 100 4.69 -18.01 -2.52
C THR A 100 4.71 -18.79 -1.20
N SER A 101 3.59 -18.93 -0.48
CA SER A 101 3.55 -19.85 0.67
C SER A 101 2.28 -20.68 0.72
N ILE A 102 2.41 -21.95 0.38
CA ILE A 102 1.53 -23.00 0.90
C ILE A 102 1.95 -23.20 2.36
N VAL A 103 1.05 -22.90 3.30
CA VAL A 103 1.20 -23.34 4.69
C VAL A 103 0.88 -24.83 4.70
N LEU A 104 1.90 -25.68 4.81
CA LEU A 104 1.70 -27.13 4.96
C LEU A 104 1.33 -27.45 6.41
N PRO A 105 0.34 -28.32 6.64
CA PRO A 105 -0.13 -28.70 7.98
C PRO A 105 0.90 -29.50 8.78
#